data_AF-A0A8T2S5C8-F1
#
_entry.id   AF-A0A8T2S5C8-F1
#
_cell.length_a   1.000
_cell.length_b   1.000
_cell.length_c   1.000
_cell.angle_alpha   90.00
_cell.angle_beta   90.00
_cell.angle_gamma   90.00
#
_symmetry.space_group_name_H-M   'P 1'
#
loop_
_entity.id
_entity.type
_entity.pdbx_description
1 polymer ?
#
loop_
_entity_poly.entity_id
_entity_poly.type
_entity_poly.pdbx_seq_one_letter_code
_entity_poly.pdbx_strand_id
1 'polypeptide(L)'
;MISQYASGCGEGIPNLIQLIWKRAKMQGFLIGDYMHLQEEFINYMVSHLKDNKITVIEDVVDGLENAPGAFVRLFQGKNSGKQVIRL
;
A
#
# COMPACT_ATOMS: atom_id res chain seq x y z
N MET A 1 16.00 -8.00 17.82
CA MET A 1 16.85 -7.61 18.98
C MET A 1 17.67 -8.81 19.40
N ILE A 2 18.86 -8.62 19.98
CA ILE A 2 19.81 -9.72 20.30
C ILE A 2 19.16 -10.86 21.12
N SER A 3 18.09 -10.57 21.88
CA SER A 3 17.26 -11.55 22.58
C SER A 3 16.60 -12.62 21.69
N GLN A 4 16.35 -12.37 20.40
CA GLN A 4 15.69 -13.31 19.50
C GLN A 4 16.61 -14.41 18.94
N TYR A 5 17.92 -14.34 19.19
CA TYR A 5 18.85 -15.40 18.76
C TYR A 5 18.79 -16.65 19.65
N ALA A 6 18.29 -16.52 20.89
CA ALA A 6 18.33 -17.57 21.91
C ALA A 6 16.98 -18.30 22.14
N SER A 7 15.86 -17.73 21.70
CA SER A 7 14.52 -18.23 22.03
C SER A 7 13.89 -18.94 20.83
N GLY A 8 13.63 -20.25 20.95
CA GLY A 8 13.01 -21.08 19.90
C GLY A 8 11.53 -20.77 19.60
N CYS A 9 10.93 -19.76 20.23
CA CYS A 9 9.54 -19.34 19.99
C CYS A 9 9.52 -17.81 19.84
N GLY A 10 9.32 -17.35 18.61
CA GLY A 10 9.52 -15.96 18.21
C GLY A 10 8.28 -15.10 18.42
N GLU A 11 8.25 -14.34 19.50
CA GLU A 11 7.41 -13.14 19.58
C GLU A 11 8.08 -12.02 18.75
N GLY A 12 7.43 -11.61 17.65
CA GLY A 12 7.86 -10.50 16.79
C GLY A 12 7.59 -10.69 15.30
N ILE A 13 8.02 -9.72 14.48
CA ILE A 13 7.94 -9.83 13.01
C ILE A 13 8.85 -10.99 12.57
N PRO A 14 8.31 -12.04 11.92
CA PRO A 14 9.11 -13.17 11.50
C PRO A 14 10.16 -12.74 10.47
N ASN A 15 11.29 -13.44 10.43
CA ASN A 15 12.34 -13.29 9.42
C ASN A 15 13.08 -11.93 9.39
N LEU A 16 13.02 -11.09 10.44
CA LEU A 16 13.80 -9.84 10.48
C LEU A 16 15.32 -10.05 10.32
N ILE A 17 15.85 -11.20 10.75
CA ILE A 17 17.27 -11.56 10.55
C ILE A 17 17.68 -11.54 9.07
N GLN A 18 16.74 -11.77 8.15
CA GLN A 18 16.97 -11.72 6.71
C GLN A 18 17.40 -10.33 6.23
N LEU A 19 16.99 -9.26 6.92
CA LEU A 19 17.43 -7.90 6.58
C LEU A 19 18.94 -7.75 6.73
N ILE A 20 19.54 -8.42 7.72
CA ILE A 20 20.98 -8.39 7.95
C ILE A 20 21.70 -9.20 6.88
N TRP A 21 21.32 -10.47 6.70
CA TRP A 21 21.97 -11.37 5.74
C TRP A 21 21.87 -10.85 4.31
N LYS A 22 20.73 -10.26 3.94
CA LYS A 22 20.50 -9.68 2.60
C LYS A 22 20.94 -8.22 2.50
N ARG A 23 21.38 -7.60 3.60
CA ARG A 23 21.69 -6.16 3.69
C ARG A 23 20.53 -5.30 3.14
N ALA A 24 19.30 -5.72 3.40
CA ALA A 24 18.09 -5.07 2.91
C ALA A 24 17.66 -3.94 3.84
N LYS A 25 17.05 -2.90 3.27
CA LYS A 25 16.52 -1.75 4.00
C LYS A 25 15.00 -1.84 4.13
N MET A 26 14.50 -1.78 5.36
CA MET A 26 13.08 -1.62 5.66
C MET A 26 12.86 -0.20 6.19
N GLN A 27 12.09 0.62 5.48
CA GLN A 27 11.84 2.01 5.85
C GLN A 27 10.36 2.35 5.63
N GLY A 28 9.71 2.89 6.65
CA GLY A 28 8.40 3.53 6.52
C GLY A 28 8.53 4.96 5.98
N PHE A 29 7.47 5.46 5.37
CA PHE A 29 7.37 6.86 4.95
C PHE A 29 5.91 7.31 5.03
N LEU A 30 5.70 8.61 5.13
CA LEU A 30 4.37 9.23 5.07
C LEU A 30 4.28 10.12 3.84
N ILE A 31 3.12 10.11 3.17
CA ILE A 31 2.90 10.95 1.98
C ILE A 31 3.05 12.45 2.29
N GLY A 32 2.71 12.86 3.52
CA GLY A 32 2.84 14.24 3.99
C GLY A 32 4.26 14.80 3.84
N ASP A 33 5.28 13.97 4.04
CA ASP A 33 6.69 14.37 3.94
C ASP A 33 7.12 14.69 2.49
N TYR A 34 6.35 14.21 1.50
CA TYR A 34 6.67 14.29 0.07
C TYR A 34 5.69 15.17 -0.72
N MET A 35 4.83 15.93 -0.06
CA MET A 35 3.85 16.80 -0.74
C MET A 35 4.50 17.86 -1.65
N HIS A 36 5.76 18.22 -1.40
CA HIS A 36 6.54 19.10 -2.27
C HIS A 36 6.80 18.51 -3.67
N LEU A 37 6.65 17.18 -3.85
CA LEU A 37 6.77 16.49 -5.15
C LEU A 37 5.41 16.34 -5.87
N GLN A 38 4.31 16.81 -5.27
CA GLN A 38 2.97 16.53 -5.78
C GLN A 38 2.77 17.01 -7.22
N GLU A 39 3.18 18.23 -7.56
CA GLU A 39 3.01 18.79 -8.90
C GLU A 39 3.79 18.00 -9.95
N GLU A 40 5.04 17.65 -9.65
CA GLU A 40 5.88 16.81 -10.51
C GLU A 40 5.23 15.43 -10.73
N PHE A 41 4.76 14.81 -9.65
CA PHE A 41 4.08 13.52 -9.70
C PHE A 41 2.80 13.56 -10.55
N ILE A 42 1.97 14.60 -10.41
CA ILE A 42 0.75 14.76 -11.21
C ILE A 42 1.10 14.86 -12.70
N ASN A 43 2.07 15.71 -13.05
CA ASN A 43 2.49 15.88 -14.44
C ASN A 43 3.00 14.57 -15.05
N TYR A 44 3.83 13.84 -14.29
CA TYR A 44 4.33 12.52 -14.68
C TYR A 44 3.18 11.53 -14.91
N MET A 45 2.29 11.37 -13.93
CA MET A 45 1.20 10.39 -13.99
C MET A 45 0.21 10.70 -15.11
N VAL A 46 -0.19 11.96 -15.29
CA VAL A 46 -1.12 12.35 -16.37
C VAL A 46 -0.57 12.00 -17.74
N SER A 47 0.72 12.27 -17.99
CA SER A 47 1.36 11.90 -19.25
C SER A 47 1.34 10.38 -19.46
N HIS A 48 1.67 9.60 -18.42
CA HIS A 48 1.77 8.15 -18.55
C HIS A 48 0.41 7.46 -18.68
N LEU A 49 -0.64 8.01 -18.06
CA LEU A 49 -2.01 7.54 -18.24
C LEU A 49 -2.49 7.80 -19.67
N LYS A 50 -2.23 9.00 -20.22
CA LYS A 50 -2.57 9.34 -21.62
C LYS A 50 -1.84 8.46 -22.63
N ASP A 51 -0.58 8.15 -22.35
CA ASP A 51 0.25 7.28 -23.19
C ASP A 51 -0.05 5.78 -23.02
N ASN A 52 -1.03 5.40 -22.18
CA ASN A 52 -1.33 4.01 -21.82
C ASN A 52 -0.12 3.22 -21.24
N LYS A 53 0.88 3.93 -20.69
CA LYS A 53 2.03 3.31 -20.01
C LYS A 53 1.68 2.84 -18.60
N ILE A 54 0.60 3.39 -18.03
CA ILE A 54 0.08 3.02 -16.72
C ILE A 54 -1.42 2.71 -16.88
N THR A 55 -1.86 1.58 -16.32
CA THR A 55 -3.28 1.21 -16.22
C THR A 55 -3.71 1.26 -14.77
N VAL A 56 -4.84 1.91 -14.50
CA VAL A 56 -5.45 1.98 -13.16
C VAL A 56 -6.53 0.91 -13.07
N ILE A 57 -6.49 0.12 -12.00
CA ILE A 57 -7.51 -0.88 -11.69
C ILE A 57 -8.31 -0.35 -10.49
N GLU A 58 -9.60 -0.18 -10.69
CA GLU A 58 -10.54 0.31 -9.67
C GLU A 58 -11.64 -0.72 -9.41
N ASP A 59 -11.99 -0.90 -8.14
CA ASP A 59 -13.14 -1.66 -7.65
C ASP A 59 -14.22 -0.64 -7.29
N VAL A 60 -15.15 -0.42 -8.22
CA VAL A 60 -16.19 0.61 -8.08
C VAL A 60 -17.46 0.00 -7.48
N VAL A 61 -17.93 0.59 -6.39
CA VAL A 61 -19.21 0.26 -5.75
C VAL A 61 -20.14 1.46 -5.87
N ASP A 62 -21.35 1.22 -6.36
CA ASP A 62 -22.38 2.25 -6.52
C ASP A 62 -23.11 2.50 -5.21
N GLY A 63 -23.42 3.77 -4.93
CA GLY A 63 -24.23 4.19 -3.80
C GLY A 63 -23.44 4.36 -2.50
N LEU A 64 -23.67 5.50 -1.83
CA LEU A 64 -23.03 5.80 -0.55
C LEU A 64 -23.44 4.83 0.56
N GLU A 65 -24.66 4.31 0.48
CA GLU A 65 -25.21 3.29 1.38
C GLU A 65 -24.37 2.01 1.41
N ASN A 66 -23.63 1.73 0.33
CA ASN A 66 -22.78 0.55 0.22
C ASN A 66 -21.34 0.79 0.73
N ALA A 67 -20.99 2.03 1.10
CA ALA A 67 -19.66 2.38 1.60
C ALA A 67 -19.22 1.57 2.85
N PRO A 68 -20.07 1.31 3.86
CA PRO A 68 -19.68 0.48 5.00
C PRO A 68 -19.28 -0.95 4.58
N GLY A 69 -20.04 -1.54 3.66
CA GLY A 69 -19.75 -2.87 3.12
C GLY A 69 -18.45 -2.89 2.31
N ALA A 70 -18.23 -1.89 1.47
CA ALA A 70 -16.99 -1.72 0.70
C ALA A 70 -15.76 -1.54 1.62
N PHE A 71 -15.91 -0.81 2.72
CA PHE A 71 -14.84 -0.64 3.71
C PHE A 71 -14.47 -1.96 4.41
N VAL A 72 -15.47 -2.78 4.78
CA VAL A 72 -15.21 -4.11 5.35
C VAL A 72 -14.51 -5.03 4.34
N ARG A 73 -14.88 -4.97 3.05
CA ARG A 73 -14.22 -5.75 1.98
C ARG A 73 -12.72 -5.46 1.89
N LEU A 74 -12.28 -4.22 2.14
CA LEU A 74 -10.87 -3.82 2.13
C LEU A 74 -10.02 -4.66 3.09
N PHE A 75 -10.48 -4.84 4.34
CA PHE A 75 -9.77 -5.62 5.36
C PHE A 75 -9.88 -7.14 5.17
N GLN A 76 -10.83 -7.59 4.34
CA GLN A 76 -10.97 -8.99 3.94
C GLN A 76 -10.16 -9.31 2.68
N GLY A 77 -9.48 -8.33 2.07
CA GLY A 77 -8.75 -8.50 0.81
C GLY A 77 -9.66 -8.83 -0.38
N LYS A 78 -10.93 -8.40 -0.33
CA LYS A 78 -11.94 -8.70 -1.36
C LYS A 78 -12.04 -7.65 -2.47
N ASN A 79 -11.26 -6.57 -2.40
CA ASN A 79 -11.20 -5.54 -3.43
C ASN A 79 -10.12 -5.85 -4.47
N SER A 80 -10.44 -5.64 -5.75
CA SER A 80 -9.45 -5.75 -6.83
C SER A 80 -9.01 -4.36 -7.28
N GLY A 81 -7.85 -3.92 -6.81
CA GLY A 81 -7.35 -2.56 -7.06
C GLY A 81 -7.93 -1.53 -6.08
N LYS A 82 -8.04 -0.27 -6.52
CA LYS A 82 -8.47 0.84 -5.68
C LYS A 82 -9.99 0.78 -5.43
N GLN A 83 -10.41 0.64 -4.18
CA GLN A 83 -11.82 0.71 -3.82
C GLN A 83 -12.35 2.15 -3.98
N VAL A 84 -13.41 2.34 -4.76
CA VAL A 84 -14.04 3.64 -5.03
C VAL A 84 -15.55 3.52 -4.84
N ILE A 85 -16.17 4.55 -4.28
CA ILE A 85 -17.63 4.68 -4.23
C ILE A 85 -18.07 5.67 -5.31
N ARG A 86 -19.02 5.27 -6.15
CA ARG A 86 -19.66 6.15 -7.14
C ARG A 86 -21.02 6.60 -6.62
N LEU A 87 -21.28 7.90 -6.70
CA LEU A 87 -22.50 8.56 -6.21
C LEU A 87 -23.54 8.68 -7.32
#